data_AF-A0AAE1NLC1-F1
#
_entry.id   AF-A0AAE1NLC1-F1
#
_cell.length_a   1.000
_cell.length_b   1.000
_cell.length_c   1.000
_cell.angle_alpha   90.00
_cell.angle_beta   90.00
_cell.angle_gamma   90.00
#
_symmetry.space_group_name_H-M   'P 1'
#
loop_
_entity.id
_entity.type
_entity.pdbx_description
1 polymer ?
#
loop_
_entity_poly.entity_id
_entity_poly.type
_entity_poly.pdbx_seq_one_letter_code
_entity_poly.pdbx_strand_id
1 'polypeptide(L)'
;MGGGQSSPLTLSSPNYPAAYDYHTSCGWFIRPSSRRVVSRFTCPSFELQKMKQDGRCPDYLKVNQVKYCGHNPPRSITITNVTLIKVAFHTNGNRNYGGFQCTVTTTNPNTDKCACSVLPDGGKRKGVKKKKEGQQQQHPWLASLVPTHGTTSDIFCSASVISERFLLTSAACAFKIKYNKYNYEVLITGTTTSMRLAIRKVFLHPDYIPDVAHSESNVGLIYLKEAIQFGSVTMVVPVCLPSTRYHFHSGPATFSGWGREAQHRPAQHRDQFIQVIIFTTLLTT
;
A
#
# COMPACT_ATOMS: atom_id res chain seq x y z
N MET A 1 -18.94 9.31 -3.72
CA MET A 1 -18.94 8.82 -2.32
C MET A 1 -18.39 7.41 -2.35
N GLY A 2 -17.20 7.22 -1.79
CA GLY A 2 -16.50 5.94 -1.76
C GLY A 2 -15.25 6.10 -0.93
N GLY A 3 -15.41 6.10 0.40
CA GLY A 3 -14.29 6.16 1.32
C GLY A 3 -13.38 4.95 1.09
N GLY A 4 -12.06 5.16 1.22
CA GLY A 4 -11.04 4.12 1.04
C GLY A 4 -11.20 2.98 2.04
N GLN A 5 -12.11 2.05 1.73
CA GLN A 5 -12.24 0.77 2.40
C GLN A 5 -11.19 -0.15 1.80
N SER A 6 -10.27 -0.64 2.64
CA SER A 6 -9.51 -1.84 2.30
C SER A 6 -10.50 -2.99 2.05
N SER A 7 -10.15 -3.95 1.18
CA SER A 7 -10.93 -5.18 1.06
C SER A 7 -11.16 -5.81 2.45
N PRO A 8 -12.39 -6.27 2.76
CA PRO A 8 -12.71 -6.80 4.07
C PRO A 8 -11.91 -8.08 4.35
N LEU A 9 -11.29 -8.15 5.53
CA LEU A 9 -10.65 -9.37 6.01
C LEU A 9 -11.73 -10.30 6.59
N THR A 10 -11.81 -11.52 6.11
CA THR A 10 -12.73 -12.54 6.65
C THR A 10 -12.03 -13.42 7.67
N LEU A 11 -12.67 -13.63 8.82
CA LEU A 11 -12.25 -14.52 9.89
C LEU A 11 -13.36 -15.54 10.10
N SER A 12 -13.02 -16.82 10.22
CA SER A 12 -14.00 -17.86 10.52
C SER A 12 -13.48 -18.85 11.53
N SER A 13 -14.40 -19.52 12.24
CA SER A 13 -14.05 -20.72 13.01
C SER A 13 -13.50 -21.80 12.08
N PRO A 14 -12.68 -22.73 12.59
CA PRO A 14 -12.28 -23.91 11.83
C PRO A 14 -13.50 -24.68 11.31
N ASN A 15 -13.34 -25.27 10.13
CA ASN A 15 -14.33 -26.08 9.42
C ASN A 15 -15.58 -25.31 8.93
N TYR A 16 -15.71 -24.00 9.19
CA TYR A 16 -16.87 -23.21 8.75
C TYR A 16 -17.11 -23.37 7.22
N PRO A 17 -18.34 -23.64 6.76
CA PRO A 17 -19.62 -23.56 7.49
C PRO A 17 -20.01 -24.81 8.30
N ALA A 18 -19.19 -25.86 8.34
CA ALA A 18 -19.42 -26.99 9.23
C ALA A 18 -19.10 -26.65 10.69
N ALA A 19 -19.54 -27.51 11.61
CA ALA A 19 -19.33 -27.30 13.03
C ALA A 19 -17.83 -27.31 13.40
N TYR A 20 -17.45 -26.47 14.35
CA TYR A 20 -16.07 -26.44 14.85
C TYR A 20 -15.74 -27.64 15.74
N ASP A 21 -14.46 -27.93 15.89
CA ASP A 21 -13.98 -29.02 16.75
C ASP A 21 -13.89 -28.61 18.23
N TYR A 22 -13.91 -29.61 19.10
CA TYR A 22 -13.61 -29.43 20.53
C TYR A 22 -12.11 -29.14 20.75
N HIS A 23 -11.75 -28.62 21.93
CA HIS A 23 -10.38 -28.32 22.35
C HIS A 23 -9.57 -27.47 21.36
N THR A 24 -10.27 -26.65 20.59
CA THR A 24 -9.69 -25.85 19.51
C THR A 24 -9.31 -24.48 20.02
N SER A 25 -8.13 -24.00 19.60
CA SER A 25 -7.64 -22.65 19.89
C SER A 25 -7.06 -22.02 18.64
N CYS A 26 -7.65 -20.91 18.20
CA CYS A 26 -7.19 -20.15 17.04
C CYS A 26 -6.87 -18.71 17.45
N GLY A 27 -5.91 -18.08 16.78
CA GLY A 27 -5.50 -16.71 17.06
C GLY A 27 -5.20 -15.94 15.80
N TRP A 28 -5.66 -14.69 15.75
CA TRP A 28 -5.37 -13.74 14.68
C TRP A 28 -4.80 -12.45 15.25
N PHE A 29 -3.82 -11.92 14.52
CA PHE A 29 -3.13 -10.67 14.82
C PHE A 29 -3.39 -9.68 13.68
N ILE A 30 -4.32 -8.74 13.90
CA ILE A 30 -4.65 -7.73 12.90
C ILE A 30 -3.89 -6.46 13.25
N ARG A 31 -3.08 -5.95 12.31
CA ARG A 31 -2.29 -4.73 12.49
C ARG A 31 -2.90 -3.61 11.63
N PRO A 32 -3.59 -2.62 12.23
CA PRO A 32 -4.04 -1.44 11.50
C PRO A 32 -2.86 -0.69 10.88
N SER A 33 -3.06 -0.07 9.72
CA SER A 33 -1.99 0.68 9.04
C SER A 33 -1.55 1.93 9.80
N SER A 34 -2.39 2.46 10.70
CA SER A 34 -2.02 3.47 11.69
C SER A 34 -2.99 3.47 12.88
N ARG A 35 -2.64 4.15 13.98
CA ARG A 35 -3.52 4.33 15.15
C ARG A 35 -4.81 5.12 14.84
N ARG A 36 -4.87 5.84 13.72
CA ARG A 36 -6.04 6.62 13.29
C ARG A 36 -7.11 5.77 12.61
N VAL A 37 -6.74 4.58 12.15
CA VAL A 37 -7.66 3.66 11.48
C VAL A 37 -8.69 3.14 12.48
N VAL A 38 -9.94 3.11 12.03
CA VAL A 38 -11.07 2.51 12.73
C VAL A 38 -11.29 1.12 12.13
N SER A 39 -11.18 0.08 12.95
CA SER A 39 -11.48 -1.30 12.55
C SER A 39 -12.85 -1.72 13.05
N ARG A 40 -13.73 -2.15 12.15
CA ARG A 40 -15.09 -2.59 12.45
C ARG A 40 -15.26 -4.08 12.16
N PHE A 41 -15.69 -4.84 13.16
CA PHE A 41 -16.04 -6.26 13.05
C PHE A 41 -17.54 -6.42 12.89
N THR A 42 -17.94 -7.21 11.90
CA THR A 42 -19.33 -7.61 11.66
C THR A 42 -19.37 -9.13 11.54
N CYS A 43 -20.14 -9.80 12.38
CA CYS A 43 -20.27 -11.26 12.38
C CYS A 43 -21.69 -11.65 11.97
N PRO A 44 -21.99 -11.74 10.66
CA PRO A 44 -23.34 -12.10 10.19
C PRO A 44 -23.74 -13.52 10.57
N SER A 45 -22.78 -14.44 10.74
CA SER A 45 -23.00 -15.80 11.23
C SER A 45 -22.23 -15.99 12.53
N PHE A 46 -22.94 -16.38 13.60
CA PHE A 46 -22.36 -16.54 14.94
C PHE A 46 -23.19 -17.51 15.79
N GLU A 47 -22.73 -18.75 15.87
CA GLU A 47 -23.32 -19.84 16.65
C GLU A 47 -22.23 -20.52 17.48
N LEU A 48 -22.06 -20.06 18.70
CA LEU A 48 -21.20 -20.67 19.71
C LEU A 48 -22.03 -21.22 20.87
N GLN A 49 -21.41 -22.05 21.70
CA GLN A 49 -22.06 -22.52 22.93
C GLN A 49 -22.50 -21.33 23.80
N LYS A 50 -23.74 -21.38 24.30
CA LYS A 50 -24.32 -20.32 25.10
C LYS A 50 -23.60 -20.15 26.43
N MET A 51 -23.63 -18.92 26.94
CA MET A 51 -23.15 -18.59 28.28
C MET A 51 -23.86 -19.44 29.33
N LYS A 52 -23.10 -19.96 30.29
CA LYS A 52 -23.63 -20.66 31.46
C LYS A 52 -24.26 -19.67 32.44
N GLN A 53 -25.08 -20.18 33.37
CA GLN A 53 -25.72 -19.36 34.41
C GLN A 53 -24.72 -18.63 35.31
N ASP A 54 -23.49 -19.16 35.46
CA ASP A 54 -22.38 -18.54 36.19
C ASP A 54 -21.66 -17.42 35.40
N GLY A 55 -22.17 -17.03 34.23
CA GLY A 55 -21.57 -16.00 33.38
C GLY A 55 -20.39 -16.47 32.54
N ARG A 56 -20.05 -17.77 32.58
CA ARG A 56 -18.92 -18.31 31.80
C ARG A 56 -19.35 -18.57 30.36
N CYS A 57 -18.59 -18.03 29.42
CA CYS A 57 -18.62 -18.47 28.01
C CYS A 57 -17.68 -19.68 27.85
N PRO A 58 -18.20 -20.90 27.65
CA PRO A 58 -17.34 -22.07 27.55
C PRO A 58 -16.59 -22.12 26.21
N ASP A 59 -17.30 -21.82 25.12
CA ASP A 59 -16.72 -21.54 23.81
C ASP A 59 -16.88 -20.05 23.54
N TYR A 60 -15.82 -19.40 23.07
CA TYR A 60 -15.86 -17.96 22.89
C TYR A 60 -14.92 -17.45 21.79
N LEU A 61 -15.41 -16.44 21.07
CA LEU A 61 -14.59 -15.51 20.32
C LEU A 61 -14.19 -14.37 21.25
N LYS A 62 -12.89 -14.13 21.40
CA LYS A 62 -12.32 -13.03 22.18
C LYS A 62 -11.77 -11.97 21.23
N VAL A 63 -12.30 -10.76 21.29
CA VAL A 63 -11.82 -9.60 20.52
C VAL A 63 -11.40 -8.51 21.51
N ASN A 64 -10.11 -8.15 21.50
CA ASN A 64 -9.54 -7.10 22.36
C ASN A 64 -9.97 -7.20 23.84
N GLN A 65 -9.76 -8.39 24.42
CA GLN A 65 -10.10 -8.76 25.81
C GLN A 65 -11.57 -9.10 26.10
N VAL A 66 -12.52 -8.74 25.24
CA VAL A 66 -13.94 -9.05 25.44
C VAL A 66 -14.28 -10.42 24.83
N LYS A 67 -14.98 -11.27 25.59
CA LYS A 67 -15.44 -12.60 25.15
C LYS A 67 -16.88 -12.54 24.66
N TYR A 68 -17.16 -13.23 23.56
CA TYR A 68 -18.48 -13.35 22.94
C TYR A 68 -18.81 -14.83 22.74
N CYS A 69 -20.03 -15.23 23.09
CA CYS A 69 -20.51 -16.60 23.00
C CYS A 69 -22.04 -16.64 22.78
N GLY A 70 -22.61 -17.82 22.56
CA GLY A 70 -24.02 -17.96 22.21
C GLY A 70 -24.31 -17.62 20.74
N HIS A 71 -25.56 -17.23 20.47
CA HIS A 71 -26.09 -17.03 19.10
C HIS A 71 -26.40 -15.55 18.79
N ASN A 72 -26.14 -14.66 19.74
CA ASN A 72 -26.29 -13.23 19.54
C ASN A 72 -24.90 -12.68 19.18
N PRO A 73 -24.63 -12.34 17.91
CA PRO A 73 -23.34 -11.78 17.54
C PRO A 73 -23.07 -10.47 18.29
N PRO A 74 -21.79 -10.09 18.45
CA PRO A 74 -21.45 -8.77 18.96
C PRO A 74 -22.11 -7.67 18.13
N ARG A 75 -22.78 -6.70 18.77
CA ARG A 75 -23.17 -5.46 18.07
C ARG A 75 -21.88 -4.81 17.56
N SER A 76 -21.80 -4.57 16.25
CA SER A 76 -20.59 -4.21 15.48
C SER A 76 -19.43 -3.67 16.35
N ILE A 77 -18.39 -4.47 16.54
CA ILE A 77 -17.27 -4.11 17.42
C ILE A 77 -16.43 -3.07 16.68
N THR A 78 -16.21 -1.92 17.30
CA THR A 78 -15.35 -0.87 16.73
C THR A 78 -14.11 -0.74 17.60
N ILE A 79 -12.93 -0.82 16.98
CA ILE A 79 -11.64 -0.69 17.64
C ILE A 79 -10.87 0.45 16.99
N THR A 80 -10.32 1.34 17.82
CA THR A 80 -9.58 2.54 17.40
C THR A 80 -8.32 2.71 18.25
N ASN A 81 -7.38 3.54 17.80
CA ASN A 81 -6.19 3.91 18.58
C ASN A 81 -5.29 2.75 19.05
N VAL A 82 -5.24 1.66 18.29
CA VAL A 82 -4.38 0.50 18.58
C VAL A 82 -3.43 0.21 17.42
N THR A 83 -2.27 -0.37 17.73
CA THR A 83 -1.29 -0.84 16.73
C THR A 83 -1.44 -2.34 16.45
N LEU A 84 -2.16 -3.06 17.30
CA LEU A 84 -2.39 -4.49 17.19
C LEU A 84 -3.74 -4.85 17.81
N ILE A 85 -4.56 -5.55 17.05
CA ILE A 85 -5.80 -6.16 17.50
C ILE A 85 -5.56 -7.66 17.63
N LYS A 86 -5.80 -8.20 18.83
CA LYS A 86 -5.74 -9.63 19.10
C LYS A 86 -7.15 -10.21 19.07
N VAL A 87 -7.35 -11.21 18.22
CA VAL A 87 -8.56 -12.01 18.15
C VAL A 87 -8.19 -13.44 18.49
N ALA A 88 -8.97 -14.10 19.35
CA ALA A 88 -8.75 -15.50 19.69
C ALA A 88 -10.08 -16.25 19.74
N PHE A 89 -10.10 -17.48 19.26
CA PHE A 89 -11.24 -18.37 19.39
C PHE A 89 -10.83 -19.57 20.22
N HIS A 90 -11.63 -19.92 21.22
CA HIS A 90 -11.36 -21.05 22.11
C HIS A 90 -12.62 -21.88 22.30
N THR A 91 -12.47 -23.21 22.24
CA THR A 91 -13.54 -24.18 22.49
C THR A 91 -13.16 -25.13 23.62
N ASN A 92 -14.17 -25.65 24.31
CA ASN A 92 -14.03 -26.66 25.34
C ASN A 92 -14.12 -28.08 24.76
N GLY A 93 -14.21 -29.09 25.64
CA GLY A 93 -14.33 -30.51 25.25
C GLY A 93 -15.75 -31.02 24.95
N ASN A 94 -16.79 -30.18 24.98
CA ASN A 94 -18.19 -30.60 25.07
C ASN A 94 -19.16 -29.73 24.26
N ARG A 95 -19.79 -30.34 23.24
CA ARG A 95 -20.77 -29.77 22.29
C ARG A 95 -20.15 -28.71 21.37
N ASN A 96 -20.48 -28.80 20.09
CA ASN A 96 -20.08 -27.84 19.05
C ASN A 96 -21.31 -27.31 18.30
N TYR A 97 -21.10 -26.24 17.53
CA TYR A 97 -22.13 -25.50 16.80
C TYR A 97 -21.56 -25.01 15.45
N GLY A 98 -22.37 -24.35 14.62
CA GLY A 98 -21.99 -23.88 13.28
C GLY A 98 -20.84 -22.86 13.24
N GLY A 99 -20.42 -22.32 14.39
CA GLY A 99 -19.23 -21.49 14.50
C GLY A 99 -19.50 -20.05 14.11
N PHE A 100 -18.53 -19.37 13.49
CA PHE A 100 -18.72 -17.97 13.10
C PHE A 100 -18.03 -17.65 11.79
N GLN A 101 -18.55 -16.64 11.12
CA GLN A 101 -17.84 -15.89 10.09
C GLN A 101 -18.00 -14.41 10.36
N CYS A 102 -16.88 -13.72 10.53
CA CYS A 102 -16.81 -12.28 10.76
C CYS A 102 -16.02 -11.60 9.64
N THR A 103 -16.46 -10.41 9.26
CA THR A 103 -15.72 -9.52 8.37
C THR A 103 -15.16 -8.35 9.16
N VAL A 104 -13.91 -7.99 8.87
CA VAL A 104 -13.22 -6.84 9.44
C VAL A 104 -13.02 -5.83 8.34
N THR A 105 -13.68 -4.69 8.48
CA THR A 105 -13.51 -3.53 7.60
C THR A 105 -12.65 -2.49 8.30
N THR A 106 -11.80 -1.81 7.54
CA THR A 106 -11.04 -0.68 8.07
C THR A 106 -11.44 0.60 7.36
N THR A 107 -11.65 1.66 8.12
CA THR A 107 -11.88 2.99 7.60
C THR A 107 -10.85 3.94 8.21
N ASN A 108 -10.23 4.76 7.38
CA ASN A 108 -9.42 5.87 7.87
C ASN A 108 -10.32 7.12 7.87
N PRO A 109 -10.62 7.73 9.03
CA PRO A 109 -11.48 8.91 9.09
C PRO A 109 -10.89 10.13 8.34
N ASN A 110 -9.62 10.08 7.91
CA ASN A 110 -8.93 11.12 7.13
C ASN A 110 -8.69 10.74 5.66
N THR A 111 -9.52 9.88 5.04
CA THR A 111 -9.30 9.35 3.68
C THR A 111 -9.14 10.39 2.57
N ASP A 112 -9.56 11.64 2.77
CA ASP A 112 -9.48 12.66 1.73
C ASP A 112 -8.07 13.27 1.55
N LYS A 113 -7.11 12.92 2.43
CA LYS A 113 -5.73 13.46 2.39
C LYS A 113 -4.62 12.42 2.16
N CYS A 114 -4.92 11.12 2.13
CA CYS A 114 -3.90 10.06 2.08
C CYS A 114 -4.24 8.92 1.09
N ALA A 115 -4.79 9.25 -0.08
CA ALA A 115 -4.94 8.29 -1.18
C ALA A 115 -3.62 8.18 -1.96
N CYS A 116 -3.18 6.95 -2.26
CA CYS A 116 -2.05 6.66 -3.14
C CYS A 116 -2.57 5.95 -4.40
N SER A 117 -1.86 6.12 -5.52
CA SER A 117 -2.19 5.55 -6.83
C SER A 117 -3.57 5.91 -7.41
N VAL A 118 -4.31 6.83 -6.78
CA VAL A 118 -5.62 7.31 -7.23
C VAL A 118 -5.52 8.80 -7.51
N LEU A 119 -5.75 9.19 -8.76
CA LEU A 119 -5.93 10.61 -9.09
C LEU A 119 -7.24 11.11 -8.44
N PRO A 120 -7.24 12.28 -7.77
CA PRO A 120 -8.46 12.86 -7.25
C PRO A 120 -9.46 13.07 -8.40
N ASP A 121 -10.60 12.40 -8.26
CA ASP A 121 -11.63 12.12 -9.26
C ASP A 121 -11.82 13.28 -10.27
N GLY A 122 -11.24 13.12 -11.47
CA GLY A 122 -11.63 13.89 -12.63
C GLY A 122 -13.03 13.43 -13.03
N GLY A 123 -14.04 14.13 -12.50
CA GLY A 123 -15.47 13.83 -12.52
C GLY A 123 -15.94 12.77 -13.53
N LYS A 124 -16.67 11.77 -13.02
CA LYS A 124 -17.63 10.90 -13.74
C LYS A 124 -17.49 10.98 -15.27
N ARG A 125 -16.67 10.10 -15.87
CA ARG A 125 -16.76 9.82 -17.30
C ARG A 125 -18.11 9.13 -17.59
N LYS A 126 -19.19 9.92 -17.69
CA LYS A 126 -20.34 9.53 -18.52
C LYS A 126 -19.79 9.30 -19.92
N GLY A 127 -20.18 8.21 -20.56
CA GLY A 127 -19.61 7.69 -21.80
C GLY A 127 -19.20 8.77 -22.80
N VAL A 128 -17.89 8.90 -23.02
CA VAL A 128 -17.32 9.63 -24.14
C VAL A 128 -16.44 8.67 -24.90
N LYS A 129 -16.74 8.53 -26.20
CA LYS A 129 -16.03 7.73 -27.20
C LYS A 129 -14.52 7.89 -27.03
N LYS A 130 -13.77 6.78 -27.13
CA LYS A 130 -12.30 6.73 -27.18
C LYS A 130 -11.76 7.84 -28.10
N LYS A 131 -11.33 8.97 -27.54
CA LYS A 131 -10.47 9.92 -28.25
C LYS A 131 -9.06 9.35 -28.24
N LYS A 132 -8.41 9.39 -29.42
CA LYS A 132 -7.03 8.94 -29.63
C LYS A 132 -6.11 9.53 -28.56
N GLU A 133 -5.32 8.64 -27.99
CA GLU A 133 -4.40 8.85 -26.88
C GLU A 133 -3.32 9.86 -27.26
N GLY A 134 -3.33 11.00 -26.58
CA GLY A 134 -2.35 12.07 -26.73
C GLY A 134 -2.25 12.83 -25.41
N GLN A 135 -1.05 12.79 -24.82
CA GLN A 135 -0.57 13.70 -23.78
C GLN A 135 -1.32 13.69 -22.44
N GLN A 136 -1.38 12.55 -21.77
CA GLN A 136 -1.66 12.52 -20.33
C GLN A 136 -0.50 11.83 -19.62
N GLN A 137 0.05 12.45 -18.57
CA GLN A 137 1.00 11.82 -17.67
C GLN A 137 0.32 10.57 -17.10
N GLN A 138 0.77 9.39 -17.55
CA GLN A 138 0.09 8.13 -17.24
C GLN A 138 0.43 7.63 -15.83
N HIS A 139 1.53 8.16 -15.28
CA HIS A 139 2.07 7.75 -13.98
C HIS A 139 2.31 8.98 -13.08
N PRO A 140 1.30 9.39 -12.29
CA PRO A 140 1.32 10.65 -11.53
C PRO A 140 2.28 10.65 -10.33
N TRP A 141 2.93 9.52 -10.04
CA TRP A 141 4.00 9.38 -9.05
C TRP A 141 5.40 9.46 -9.66
N LEU A 142 5.53 9.50 -10.98
CA LEU A 142 6.83 9.49 -11.66
C LEU A 142 7.52 10.85 -11.55
N ALA A 143 8.77 10.84 -11.11
CA ALA A 143 9.62 12.01 -11.00
C ALA A 143 10.99 11.76 -11.65
N SER A 144 11.62 12.83 -12.11
CA SER A 144 12.92 12.81 -12.77
C SER A 144 13.98 13.43 -11.87
N LEU A 145 15.18 12.87 -11.88
CA LEU A 145 16.35 13.42 -11.20
C LEU A 145 17.24 14.11 -12.24
N VAL A 146 17.47 15.40 -12.05
CA VAL A 146 18.22 16.26 -12.97
C VAL A 146 19.22 17.13 -12.21
N PRO A 147 20.33 17.55 -12.83
CA PRO A 147 21.13 18.66 -12.29
C PRO A 147 20.26 19.91 -12.09
N THR A 148 20.60 20.76 -11.14
CA THR A 148 19.92 22.05 -10.93
C THR A 148 19.89 22.85 -12.23
N HIS A 149 18.72 23.39 -12.58
CA HIS A 149 18.43 24.03 -13.88
C HIS A 149 18.51 23.14 -15.13
N GLY A 150 18.91 21.87 -15.02
CA GLY A 150 18.94 20.91 -16.13
C GLY A 150 17.55 20.60 -16.69
N THR A 151 17.45 20.35 -17.99
CA THR A 151 16.18 20.10 -18.68
C THR A 151 15.85 18.62 -18.75
N THR A 152 14.80 18.25 -19.50
CA THR A 152 14.45 16.85 -19.73
C THR A 152 15.53 16.06 -20.47
N SER A 153 16.46 16.72 -21.18
CA SER A 153 17.62 16.05 -21.79
C SER A 153 18.64 15.56 -20.77
N ASP A 154 18.62 16.14 -19.56
CA ASP A 154 19.65 15.95 -18.53
C ASP A 154 19.20 14.97 -17.43
N ILE A 155 18.08 14.30 -17.66
CA ILE A 155 17.55 13.27 -16.77
C ILE A 155 18.54 12.12 -16.73
N PHE A 156 19.13 11.89 -15.56
CA PHE A 156 20.08 10.79 -15.37
C PHE A 156 19.46 9.60 -14.62
N CYS A 157 18.36 9.83 -13.89
CA CYS A 157 17.65 8.80 -13.12
C CYS A 157 16.18 9.17 -12.94
N SER A 158 15.37 8.18 -12.57
CA SER A 158 13.97 8.35 -12.16
C SER A 158 13.80 8.15 -10.66
N ALA A 159 12.70 8.64 -10.12
CA ALA A 159 12.25 8.41 -8.76
C ALA A 159 10.72 8.28 -8.71
N SER A 160 10.22 7.66 -7.64
CA SER A 160 8.79 7.53 -7.37
C SER A 160 8.41 8.36 -6.15
N VAL A 161 7.40 9.20 -6.28
CA VAL A 161 6.80 9.93 -5.15
C VAL A 161 6.08 8.94 -4.25
N ILE A 162 6.48 8.85 -2.97
CA ILE A 162 5.87 7.92 -1.99
C ILE A 162 5.19 8.66 -0.83
N SER A 163 5.45 9.96 -0.66
CA SER A 163 4.74 10.85 0.25
C SER A 163 4.96 12.31 -0.15
N GLU A 164 4.38 13.25 0.59
CA GLU A 164 4.52 14.69 0.34
C GLU A 164 5.99 15.17 0.36
N ARG A 165 6.90 14.46 1.04
CA ARG A 165 8.30 14.88 1.17
C ARG A 165 9.33 13.81 0.82
N PHE A 166 8.90 12.58 0.55
CA PHE A 166 9.81 11.49 0.24
C PHE A 166 9.59 10.96 -1.18
N LEU A 167 10.71 10.75 -1.86
CA LEU A 167 10.79 9.98 -3.08
C LEU A 167 11.67 8.75 -2.86
N LEU A 168 11.27 7.65 -3.50
CA LEU A 168 12.02 6.41 -3.59
C LEU A 168 12.79 6.36 -4.91
N THR A 169 14.05 5.96 -4.87
CA THR A 169 14.89 5.73 -6.06
C THR A 169 15.89 4.60 -5.79
N SER A 170 16.78 4.32 -6.73
CA SER A 170 17.87 3.37 -6.48
C SER A 170 18.98 4.00 -5.66
N ALA A 171 19.72 3.19 -4.91
CA ALA A 171 20.87 3.68 -4.15
C ALA A 171 21.96 4.24 -5.07
N ALA A 172 22.17 3.65 -6.25
CA ALA A 172 23.11 4.16 -7.24
C ALA A 172 22.78 5.60 -7.69
N CYS A 173 21.50 5.89 -7.95
CA CYS A 173 21.04 7.24 -8.28
C CYS A 173 21.22 8.20 -7.10
N ALA A 174 20.81 7.78 -5.90
CA ALA A 174 20.95 8.56 -4.67
C ALA A 174 22.43 8.85 -4.32
N PHE A 175 23.34 7.90 -4.58
CA PHE A 175 24.77 8.01 -4.34
C PHE A 175 25.36 9.14 -5.19
N LYS A 176 24.98 9.20 -6.48
CA LYS A 176 25.37 10.28 -7.39
C LYS A 176 24.91 11.65 -6.88
N ILE A 177 23.69 11.76 -6.34
CA ILE A 177 23.21 13.03 -5.77
C ILE A 177 24.00 13.41 -4.52
N LYS A 178 24.31 12.43 -3.65
CA LYS A 178 24.90 12.68 -2.33
C LYS A 178 26.38 13.05 -2.40
N TYR A 179 27.15 12.45 -3.31
CA TYR A 179 28.62 12.56 -3.30
C TYR A 179 29.21 13.26 -4.54
N ASN A 180 28.43 13.53 -5.57
CA ASN A 180 28.93 14.29 -6.71
C ASN A 180 28.95 15.80 -6.42
N LYS A 181 29.78 16.56 -7.15
CA LYS A 181 29.98 18.01 -6.93
C LYS A 181 28.81 18.89 -7.43
N TYR A 182 27.89 18.32 -8.19
CA TYR A 182 26.77 19.07 -8.76
C TYR A 182 25.59 19.17 -7.78
N ASN A 183 24.85 20.27 -7.87
CA ASN A 183 23.55 20.36 -7.24
C ASN A 183 22.49 19.66 -8.11
N TYR A 184 21.50 19.05 -7.47
CA TYR A 184 20.46 18.28 -8.12
C TYR A 184 19.07 18.70 -7.63
N GLU A 185 18.08 18.52 -8.50
CA GLU A 185 16.67 18.79 -8.24
C GLU A 185 15.81 17.62 -8.67
N VAL A 186 14.61 17.56 -8.09
CA VAL A 186 13.53 16.69 -8.56
C VAL A 186 12.68 17.48 -9.54
N LEU A 187 12.54 16.98 -10.76
CA LEU A 187 11.66 17.53 -11.79
C LEU A 187 10.45 16.61 -11.96
N ILE A 188 9.25 17.15 -11.78
CA ILE A 188 8.00 16.45 -12.10
C ILE A 188 7.37 17.16 -13.29
N THR A 189 7.27 16.46 -14.42
CA THR A 189 6.69 16.99 -15.66
C THR A 189 5.21 16.59 -15.75
N GLY A 190 4.32 17.56 -15.60
CA GLY A 190 2.89 17.41 -15.90
C GLY A 190 2.55 17.85 -17.33
N THR A 191 1.28 17.68 -17.70
CA THR A 191 0.75 18.07 -19.02
C THR A 191 0.65 19.58 -19.20
N THR A 192 0.40 20.31 -18.11
CA THR A 192 0.19 21.77 -18.10
C THR A 192 1.26 22.51 -17.30
N THR A 193 1.86 21.88 -16.29
CA THR A 193 2.86 22.49 -15.42
C THR A 193 3.98 21.52 -15.10
N SER A 194 5.20 22.03 -15.03
CA SER A 194 6.35 21.32 -14.49
C SER A 194 6.71 21.88 -13.12
N MET A 195 6.99 20.99 -12.17
CA MET A 195 7.41 21.35 -10.82
C MET A 195 8.87 21.01 -10.61
N ARG A 196 9.63 21.96 -10.08
CA ARG A 196 11.00 21.74 -9.61
C ARG A 196 11.02 21.78 -8.09
N LEU A 197 11.57 20.75 -7.48
CA LEU A 197 11.57 20.55 -6.04
C LEU A 197 13.00 20.40 -5.55
N ALA A 198 13.39 21.26 -4.61
CA ALA A 198 14.71 21.24 -4.02
C ALA A 198 14.89 20.03 -3.10
N ILE A 199 16.05 19.38 -3.21
CA ILE A 199 16.44 18.26 -2.34
C ILE A 199 17.02 18.82 -1.05
N ARG A 200 16.51 18.35 0.10
CA ARG A 200 17.05 18.71 1.42
C ARG A 200 18.01 17.68 1.96
N LYS A 201 17.72 16.39 1.77
CA LYS A 201 18.56 15.30 2.29
C LYS A 201 18.41 14.06 1.42
N VAL A 202 19.48 13.27 1.34
CA VAL A 202 19.50 11.97 0.66
C VAL A 202 19.92 10.89 1.65
N PHE A 203 19.22 9.77 1.63
CA PHE A 203 19.49 8.60 2.44
C PHE A 203 19.83 7.43 1.53
N LEU A 204 20.98 6.81 1.79
CA LEU A 204 21.36 5.54 1.17
C LEU A 204 20.97 4.42 2.12
N HIS A 205 20.62 3.25 1.57
CA HIS A 205 20.54 2.06 2.38
C HIS A 205 21.88 1.84 3.11
N PRO A 206 21.90 1.53 4.41
CA PRO A 206 23.14 1.34 5.17
C PRO A 206 24.09 0.31 4.55
N ASP A 207 23.51 -0.75 3.97
CA ASP A 207 24.26 -1.87 3.37
C ASP A 207 24.52 -1.68 1.87
N TYR A 208 24.28 -0.50 1.31
CA TYR A 208 24.58 -0.24 -0.10
C TYR A 208 26.10 -0.12 -0.32
N ILE A 209 26.63 -0.93 -1.23
CA ILE A 209 28.04 -0.90 -1.63
C ILE A 209 28.14 -0.33 -3.05
N PRO A 210 28.82 0.82 -3.25
CA PRO A 210 29.05 1.40 -4.57
C PRO A 210 29.87 0.47 -5.47
N ASP A 211 29.65 0.56 -6.79
CA ASP A 211 30.42 -0.14 -7.83
C ASP A 211 30.42 -1.68 -7.79
N VAL A 212 29.60 -2.28 -6.92
CA VAL A 212 29.31 -3.72 -6.92
C VAL A 212 28.06 -3.97 -7.76
N ALA A 213 28.23 -4.68 -8.87
CA ALA A 213 27.11 -5.15 -9.68
C ALA A 213 26.13 -5.96 -8.82
N HIS A 214 24.83 -5.67 -8.95
CA HIS A 214 23.77 -6.37 -8.22
C HIS A 214 23.82 -6.25 -6.68
N SER A 215 24.36 -5.15 -6.12
CA SER A 215 24.17 -4.85 -4.68
C SER A 215 22.69 -5.01 -4.29
N GLU A 216 22.37 -6.03 -3.48
CA GLU A 216 21.01 -6.37 -3.08
C GLU A 216 20.28 -5.19 -2.40
N SER A 217 21.06 -4.30 -1.77
CA SER A 217 20.62 -3.07 -1.12
C SER A 217 20.58 -1.84 -2.04
N ASN A 218 20.18 -1.99 -3.30
CA ASN A 218 20.12 -0.87 -4.26
C ASN A 218 18.87 0.02 -4.11
N VAL A 219 18.66 0.57 -2.91
CA VAL A 219 17.54 1.46 -2.59
C VAL A 219 18.00 2.76 -1.91
N GLY A 220 17.42 3.88 -2.33
CA GLY A 220 17.71 5.21 -1.78
C GLY A 220 16.44 6.03 -1.58
N LEU A 221 16.48 6.96 -0.63
CA LEU A 221 15.42 7.91 -0.36
C LEU A 221 15.90 9.35 -0.55
N ILE A 222 15.06 10.16 -1.18
CA ILE A 222 15.26 11.61 -1.33
C ILE A 222 14.21 12.31 -0.48
N TYR A 223 14.66 13.22 0.38
CA TYR A 223 13.81 14.07 1.21
C TYR A 223 13.82 15.50 0.68
N LEU A 224 12.62 16.01 0.37
CA LEU A 224 12.44 17.33 -0.21
C LEU A 224 12.49 18.45 0.83
N LYS A 225 12.96 19.63 0.39
CA LYS A 225 12.92 20.85 1.19
C LYS A 225 11.50 21.31 1.45
N GLU A 226 10.64 21.27 0.44
CA GLU A 226 9.23 21.64 0.51
C GLU A 226 8.32 20.44 0.24
N ALA A 227 7.13 20.46 0.85
CA ALA A 227 6.12 19.42 0.65
C ALA A 227 5.44 19.57 -0.71
N ILE A 228 5.25 18.46 -1.42
CA ILE A 228 4.43 18.38 -2.62
C ILE A 228 2.97 18.58 -2.21
N GLN A 229 2.29 19.47 -2.91
CA GLN A 229 0.84 19.60 -2.81
C GLN A 229 0.18 18.62 -3.78
N PHE A 230 -0.39 17.55 -3.25
CA PHE A 230 -1.19 16.62 -4.05
C PHE A 230 -2.56 17.22 -4.37
N GLY A 231 -3.07 16.95 -5.56
CA GLY A 231 -4.39 17.42 -5.97
C GLY A 231 -4.64 17.34 -7.47
N SER A 232 -5.87 17.66 -7.88
CA SER A 232 -6.29 17.62 -9.29
C SER A 232 -5.60 18.66 -10.17
N VAL A 233 -5.07 19.72 -9.57
CA VAL A 233 -4.34 20.80 -10.28
C VAL A 233 -2.91 20.38 -10.59
N THR A 234 -2.18 19.84 -9.61
CA THR A 234 -0.81 19.38 -9.79
C THR A 234 -0.74 18.04 -10.52
N MET A 235 -1.82 17.25 -10.50
CA MET A 235 -1.88 15.91 -11.07
C MET A 235 -0.81 14.95 -10.51
N VAL A 236 -0.24 15.27 -9.35
CA VAL A 236 0.72 14.40 -8.65
C VAL A 236 0.04 13.69 -7.50
N VAL A 237 0.26 12.38 -7.41
CA VAL A 237 -0.16 11.54 -6.28
C VAL A 237 0.93 10.52 -5.95
N PRO A 238 1.06 10.08 -4.70
CA PRO A 238 2.09 9.11 -4.33
C PRO A 238 1.73 7.71 -4.81
N VAL A 239 2.73 6.87 -5.10
CA VAL A 239 2.55 5.42 -5.30
C VAL A 239 2.43 4.71 -3.96
N CYS A 240 1.59 3.69 -3.88
CA CYS A 240 1.46 2.86 -2.69
C CYS A 240 2.71 1.97 -2.51
N LEU A 241 3.28 1.97 -1.30
CA LEU A 241 4.29 0.98 -0.93
C LEU A 241 3.62 -0.32 -0.44
N PRO A 242 4.13 -1.50 -0.84
CA PRO A 242 3.62 -2.77 -0.37
C PRO A 242 3.89 -2.95 1.13
N SER A 243 3.05 -3.75 1.80
CA SER A 243 3.35 -4.19 3.15
C SER A 243 4.53 -5.18 3.15
N THR A 244 5.26 -5.29 4.26
CA THR A 244 6.39 -6.24 4.38
C THR A 244 6.01 -7.72 4.24
N ARG A 245 4.71 -8.06 4.28
CA ARG A 245 4.18 -9.41 4.06
C ARG A 245 3.50 -9.58 2.70
N TYR A 246 3.65 -8.60 1.81
CA TYR A 246 3.08 -8.69 0.48
C TYR A 246 3.96 -9.57 -0.39
N HIS A 247 3.41 -10.70 -0.83
CA HIS A 247 4.02 -11.52 -1.86
C HIS A 247 3.44 -11.09 -3.21
N PHE A 248 4.32 -10.67 -4.12
CA PHE A 248 3.90 -10.46 -5.50
C PHE A 248 3.48 -11.82 -6.07
N HIS A 249 2.39 -11.84 -6.83
CA HIS A 249 1.99 -12.98 -7.65
C HIS A 249 2.45 -12.75 -9.09
N SER A 250 2.62 -13.82 -9.85
CA SER A 250 2.90 -13.70 -11.27
C SER A 250 1.79 -12.91 -11.96
N GLY A 251 2.16 -11.95 -12.80
CA GLY A 251 1.18 -11.06 -13.40
C GLY A 251 1.81 -9.87 -14.12
N PRO A 252 0.97 -9.07 -14.81
CA PRO A 252 1.43 -7.88 -15.49
C PRO A 252 1.93 -6.83 -14.49
N ALA A 253 3.08 -6.26 -14.77
CA ALA A 253 3.66 -5.13 -14.08
C ALA A 253 3.98 -4.03 -15.09
N THR A 254 4.04 -2.79 -14.62
CA THR A 254 4.35 -1.63 -15.45
C THR A 254 5.62 -0.99 -14.96
N PHE A 255 6.58 -0.82 -15.87
CA PHE A 255 7.78 -0.04 -15.68
C PHE A 255 7.60 1.28 -16.41
N SER A 256 7.94 2.40 -15.77
CA SER A 256 7.76 3.73 -16.35
C SER A 256 9.00 4.58 -16.09
N GLY A 257 9.46 5.31 -17.10
CA GLY A 257 10.63 6.18 -16.99
C GLY A 257 11.05 6.79 -18.32
N TRP A 258 12.05 7.66 -18.28
CA TRP A 258 12.53 8.45 -19.43
C TRP A 258 13.77 7.87 -20.12
N GLY A 259 14.00 6.57 -19.96
CA GLY A 259 15.18 5.88 -20.48
C GLY A 259 15.24 5.85 -22.01
N ARG A 260 16.44 5.65 -22.55
CA ARG A 260 16.63 5.39 -23.98
C ARG A 260 16.33 3.91 -24.26
N GLU A 261 15.43 3.63 -25.20
CA GLU A 261 15.37 2.30 -25.81
C GLU A 261 16.75 1.95 -26.40
N ALA A 262 17.17 0.69 -26.28
CA ALA A 262 18.49 0.19 -26.65
C ALA A 262 18.83 0.27 -28.15
N GLN A 263 18.06 1.00 -28.95
CA GLN A 263 18.30 1.24 -30.38
C GLN A 263 18.19 2.74 -30.69
N HIS A 264 19.33 3.44 -30.60
CA HIS A 264 19.67 4.65 -31.36
C HIS A 264 18.54 5.67 -31.67
N ARG A 265 17.65 5.99 -30.72
CA ARG A 265 16.76 7.15 -30.83
C ARG A 265 17.06 8.16 -29.73
N PRO A 266 17.03 9.47 -30.04
CA PRO A 266 17.18 10.51 -29.02
C PRO A 266 16.10 10.35 -27.95
N ALA A 267 16.43 10.72 -26.71
CA ALA A 267 15.50 10.69 -25.58
C ALA A 267 14.20 11.39 -25.97
N GLN A 268 13.08 10.66 -25.95
CA GLN A 268 11.80 11.23 -26.32
C GLN A 268 11.22 12.04 -25.15
N HIS A 269 10.57 13.17 -25.46
CA HIS A 269 9.95 14.08 -24.49
C HIS A 269 8.71 13.52 -23.76
N ARG A 270 8.53 12.19 -23.69
CA ARG A 270 7.31 11.54 -23.19
C ARG A 270 7.61 10.35 -22.28
N ASP A 271 6.75 10.14 -21.28
CA ASP A 271 5.88 8.95 -21.28
C ASP A 271 6.37 7.66 -21.89
N GLN A 272 7.49 7.04 -21.49
CA GLN A 272 7.71 5.63 -21.85
C GLN A 272 7.34 4.72 -20.69
N PHE A 273 6.42 3.79 -20.98
CA PHE A 273 6.10 2.70 -20.09
C PHE A 273 6.17 1.38 -20.86
N ILE A 274 6.65 0.35 -20.18
CA ILE A 274 6.72 -1.02 -20.69
C ILE A 274 5.92 -1.89 -19.74
N GLN A 275 4.95 -2.61 -20.29
CA GLN A 275 4.28 -3.69 -19.57
C GLN A 275 5.14 -4.94 -19.68
N VAL A 276 5.49 -5.54 -18.55
CA VAL A 276 6.20 -6.82 -18.50
C VAL A 276 5.40 -7.79 -17.65
N ILE A 277 5.57 -9.08 -17.88
CA ILE A 277 5.02 -10.11 -17.01
C ILE A 277 6.09 -10.45 -15.99
N ILE A 278 5.80 -10.22 -14.71
CA ILE A 278 6.66 -10.69 -13.63
C ILE A 278 6.27 -12.14 -13.37
N PHE A 279 7.27 -13.01 -13.34
CA PHE A 279 7.12 -14.39 -12.88
C PHE A 279 7.69 -14.50 -11.47
N THR A 280 6.89 -15.06 -10.57
CA THR A 280 7.41 -15.47 -9.26
C THR A 280 8.20 -16.75 -9.44
N THR A 281 9.45 -16.76 -9.00
CA THR A 281 10.17 -18.02 -8.83
C THR A 281 9.58 -18.71 -7.61
N LEU A 282 8.94 -19.85 -7.82
CA LEU A 282 8.74 -20.81 -6.73
C LEU A 282 10.15 -21.21 -6.30
N LEU A 283 10.63 -20.65 -5.18
CA LEU A 283 11.69 -21.28 -4.42
C LEU A 283 11.12 -22.61 -3.94
N THR A 284 11.31 -23.66 -4.74
CA THR A 284 11.18 -25.04 -4.26
C THR A 284 12.25 -25.20 -3.19
N THR A 285 11.81 -25.14 -1.93
CA THR A 285 12.61 -25.59 -0.77
C THR A 285 12.83 -27.08 -0.85
#